data_AF-A0A178DGA5-F1
#
_entry.id   AF-A0A178DGA5-F1
#
_cell.length_a   1.000
_cell.length_b   1.000
_cell.length_c   1.000
_cell.angle_alpha   90.00
_cell.angle_beta   90.00
_cell.angle_gamma   90.00
#
_symmetry.space_group_name_H-M   'P 1'
#
loop_
_entity.id
_entity.type
_entity.pdbx_description
1 polymer ?
#
loop_
_entity_poly.entity_id
_entity_poly.type
_entity_poly.pdbx_seq_one_letter_code
_entity_poly.pdbx_strand_id
1 'polypeptide(L)' 'MYFDPHPEKLSPITLLELGHHAKDRKLIVCCPDGFLRKGNVQIVCERFGIPLIESPDEFDKAVRQEAERLCARK' A
#
# COMPACT_ATOMS: atom_id res chain seq x y z
N MET A 1 -3.09 1.94 2.06
CA MET A 1 -2.12 1.72 3.14
C MET A 1 -0.84 2.44 2.78
N TYR A 2 -0.31 3.29 3.66
CA TYR A 2 0.88 4.10 3.40
C TYR A 2 2.01 3.70 4.36
N PHE A 3 3.23 3.52 3.82
CA PHE A 3 4.43 3.31 4.61
C PHE A 3 5.26 4.60 4.63
N ASP A 4 5.51 5.13 5.82
CA ASP A 4 6.32 6.34 6.03
C ASP A 4 7.81 6.04 5.75
N PRO A 5 8.46 6.75 4.79
CA PRO A 5 9.87 6.53 4.45
C PRO A 5 10.84 7.11 5.48
N HIS A 6 10.37 7.74 6.56
CA HIS A 6 11.26 8.26 7.60
C HIS A 6 12.20 7.15 8.12
N PRO A 7 13.52 7.41 8.24
CA PRO A 7 14.54 6.36 8.45
C PRO A 7 14.40 5.61 9.78
N GLU A 8 13.65 6.12 10.75
CA GLU A 8 13.38 5.46 12.04
C GLU A 8 12.09 4.62 12.04
N LYS A 9 11.31 4.63 10.97
CA LYS A 9 10.02 3.94 10.90
C LYS A 9 10.20 2.50 10.41
N LEU A 10 9.81 1.57 11.27
CA LEU A 10 9.77 0.13 10.96
C LEU A 10 8.36 -0.37 10.63
N SER A 11 7.32 0.34 11.07
CA SER A 11 5.90 0.04 10.84
C SER A 11 5.50 -1.43 11.07
N PRO A 12 5.85 -2.06 12.22
CA PRO A 12 5.64 -3.50 12.43
C PRO A 12 4.17 -3.92 12.40
N ILE A 13 3.26 -3.08 12.93
CA ILE A 13 1.82 -3.36 12.90
C ILE A 13 1.27 -3.23 11.48
N THR A 14 1.66 -2.19 10.74
CA THR A 14 1.24 -2.01 9.34
C THR A 14 1.76 -3.14 8.44
N LEU A 15 2.95 -3.67 8.69
CA LEU A 15 3.46 -4.86 8.00
C LEU A 15 2.65 -6.12 8.33
N LEU A 16 2.21 -6.29 9.58
CA LEU A 16 1.32 -7.38 9.98
C LEU A 16 -0.04 -7.27 9.28
N GLU A 17 -0.63 -6.07 9.28
CA GLU A 17 -1.90 -5.78 8.60
C GLU A 17 -1.81 -6.04 7.09
N LEU A 18 -0.70 -5.65 6.45
CA LEU A 18 -0.44 -5.95 5.04
C LEU A 18 -0.52 -7.45 4.78
N GLY A 19 0.17 -8.26 5.58
CA GLY A 19 0.13 -9.72 5.46
C GLY A 19 -1.26 -10.30 5.72
N HIS A 20 -1.97 -9.78 6.72
CA HIS A 20 -3.31 -10.24 7.09
C HIS A 20 -4.34 -9.99 5.98
N HIS A 21 -4.28 -8.81 5.34
CA HIS A 21 -5.25 -8.38 4.32
C HIS A 21 -4.78 -8.63 2.88
N ALA A 22 -3.60 -9.22 2.66
CA ALA A 22 -3.00 -9.36 1.33
C ALA A 22 -3.90 -10.10 0.33
N LYS A 23 -4.70 -11.07 0.80
CA LYS A 23 -5.59 -11.89 -0.04
C LYS A 23 -6.95 -11.24 -0.33
N ASP A 24 -7.31 -10.17 0.38
CA ASP A 24 -8.66 -9.61 0.31
C ASP A 24 -8.92 -8.83 -0.98
N ARG A 25 -7.86 -8.55 -1.77
CA ARG A 25 -7.90 -7.80 -3.05
C ARG A 25 -8.54 -6.40 -2.94
N LYS A 26 -8.47 -5.80 -1.75
CA LYS A 26 -8.98 -4.45 -1.43
C LYS A 26 -7.89 -3.43 -1.13
N LEU A 27 -6.64 -3.88 -1.06
CA LEU A 27 -5.53 -3.01 -0.69
C LEU A 27 -5.04 -2.22 -1.91
N ILE A 28 -4.80 -0.93 -1.67
CA ILE A 28 -3.90 -0.09 -2.47
C ILE A 28 -2.76 0.29 -1.53
N VAL A 29 -1.52 0.01 -1.90
CA VAL A 29 -0.34 0.23 -1.05
C VAL A 29 0.53 1.32 -1.64
N CYS A 30 0.98 2.25 -0.80
CA CYS A 30 2.03 3.20 -1.14
C CYS A 30 3.24 2.97 -0.22
N CYS A 31 4.40 2.78 -0.82
CA CYS A 31 5.67 2.60 -0.14
C CYS A 31 6.76 3.39 -0.89
N PRO A 32 6.98 4.66 -0.51
CA PRO A 32 8.04 5.47 -1.09
C PRO A 32 9.42 4.87 -0.87
N ASP A 33 10.38 5.30 -1.69
CA ASP A 33 11.79 5.01 -1.47
C ASP A 33 12.25 5.49 -0.08
N GLY A 34 13.17 4.75 0.52
CA GLY A 34 13.72 5.04 1.85
C GLY A 34 13.07 4.27 3.00
N PHE A 35 11.89 3.65 2.81
CA PHE A 35 11.30 2.81 3.86
C PHE A 35 12.16 1.56 4.13
N LEU A 36 12.56 1.36 5.39
CA LEU A 36 13.52 0.32 5.82
C LEU A 36 13.14 -1.12 5.44
N ARG A 37 11.84 -1.41 5.27
CA ARG A 37 11.33 -2.74 4.93
C ARG A 37 10.64 -2.77 3.57
N LYS A 38 11.00 -1.85 2.66
CA LYS A 38 10.40 -1.75 1.31
C LYS A 38 10.44 -3.07 0.54
N GLY A 39 11.56 -3.81 0.59
CA GLY A 39 11.66 -5.12 -0.07
C GLY A 39 10.62 -6.14 0.42
N ASN A 40 10.27 -6.13 1.71
CA ASN A 40 9.22 -6.99 2.24
C ASN A 40 7.84 -6.60 1.69
N VAL A 41 7.57 -5.29 1.57
CA VAL A 41 6.34 -4.77 0.99
C VAL A 41 6.24 -5.16 -0.48
N GLN A 42 7.32 -4.98 -1.25
CA GLN A 42 7.39 -5.34 -2.68
C GLN A 42 7.07 -6.81 -2.92
N ILE A 43 7.73 -7.73 -2.21
CA ILE A 43 7.52 -9.18 -2.37
C ILE A 43 6.08 -9.58 -2.05
N VAL A 44 5.48 -9.00 -1.00
CA VAL A 44 4.08 -9.28 -0.65
C VAL A 44 3.14 -8.72 -1.70
N CYS A 45 3.34 -7.47 -2.13
CA CYS A 45 2.49 -6.86 -3.14
C CYS A 45 2.56 -7.61 -4.48
N GLU A 46 3.75 -7.97 -4.94
CA GLU A 46 3.96 -8.77 -6.15
C GLU A 46 3.26 -10.14 -6.04
N ARG A 47 3.49 -10.85 -4.92
CA ARG A 47 2.91 -12.19 -4.70
C ARG A 47 1.39 -12.21 -4.74
N PHE A 48 0.74 -11.16 -4.24
CA PHE A 48 -0.73 -11.10 -4.12
C PHE A 48 -1.39 -10.21 -5.18
N GLY A 49 -0.62 -9.64 -6.11
CA GLY A 49 -1.13 -8.73 -7.14
C GLY A 49 -1.72 -7.44 -6.58
N ILE A 50 -1.13 -6.92 -5.49
CA ILE A 50 -1.56 -5.68 -4.84
C ILE A 50 -0.89 -4.49 -5.55
N PRO A 51 -1.63 -3.46 -5.96
CA PRO A 51 -1.05 -2.24 -6.50
C PRO A 51 -0.08 -1.60 -5.50
N LEU A 52 1.18 -1.43 -5.92
CA LEU A 52 2.22 -0.76 -5.16
C LEU A 52 2.62 0.54 -5.85
N ILE A 53 2.43 1.64 -5.14
CA ILE A 53 2.72 3.01 -5.59
C ILE A 53 3.90 3.55 -4.79
N GLU A 54 4.75 4.36 -5.41
CA GLU A 54 5.93 4.92 -4.74
C GLU A 54 5.76 6.40 -4.40
N SER A 55 4.91 7.12 -5.14
CA SER A 55 4.64 8.54 -4.91
C SER A 55 3.41 8.76 -4.02
N PRO A 56 3.52 9.57 -2.96
CA PRO A 56 2.36 10.01 -2.18
C PRO A 56 1.28 10.71 -3.04
N ASP A 57 1.69 11.47 -4.06
CA ASP A 57 0.76 12.19 -4.95
C ASP A 57 -0.02 11.23 -5.86
N GLU A 58 0.66 10.20 -6.38
CA GLU A 58 0.00 9.14 -7.16
C GLU A 58 -0.92 8.29 -6.28
N PHE A 59 -0.55 8.10 -5.01
CA PHE A 59 -1.36 7.37 -4.05
C PHE A 59 -2.68 8.09 -3.74
N ASP A 60 -2.66 9.39 -3.49
CA ASP A 60 -3.90 10.18 -3.29
C ASP A 60 -4.84 10.05 -4.51
N LYS A 61 -4.29 10.19 -5.72
CA LYS A 61 -5.06 10.04 -6.96
C LYS A 61 -5.68 8.64 -7.08
N ALA A 62 -4.89 7.59 -6.88
CA ALA A 62 -5.36 6.21 -7.00
C ALA A 62 -6.46 5.88 -5.98
N VAL A 63 -6.32 6.35 -4.73
CA VAL A 63 -7.33 6.15 -3.68
C VAL A 63 -8.63 6.86 -4.04
N ARG A 64 -8.58 8.11 -4.52
CA ARG A 64 -9.77 8.86 -4.95
C ARG A 64 -10.48 8.18 -6.12
N GLN A 65 -9.76 7.78 -7.15
CA GLN A 65 -10.31 7.09 -8.30
C GLN A 65 -11.02 5.78 -7.91
N GLU A 66 -10.40 4.99 -7.03
CA GLU A 66 -11.01 3.75 -6.55
C GLU A 66 -12.25 4.03 -5.70
N ALA A 67 -12.23 5.08 -4.87
CA ALA A 67 -13.40 5.47 -4.08
C ALA A 67 -14.57 5.92 -4.97
N GLU A 68 -14.32 6.75 -5.98
CA GLU A 68 -15.32 7.17 -6.97
C GLU A 68 -15.90 5.97 -7.71
N ARG A 69 -15.04 5.05 -8.16
CA ARG A 69 -15.45 3.80 -8.82
C ARG A 69 -16.35 2.95 -7.93
N LEU A 70 -16.06 2.85 -6.64
CA LEU A 70 -16.88 2.09 -5.69
C LEU A 70 -18.23 2.77 -5.40
N CYS A 71 -18.26 4.10 -5.32
CA CYS A 71 -19.49 4.87 -5.16
C CYS A 71 -20.40 4.76 -6.39
N ALA A 72 -19.85 4.79 -7.60
CA ALA A 72 -20.61 4.68 -8.85
C ALA A 72 -21.20 3.28 -9.11
N ARG A 73 -20.76 2.26 -8.35
CA ARG A 73 -21.29 0.88 -8.42
C ARG A 73 -22.45 0.63 -7.47
N LYS A 74 -22.85 1.63 -6.67
CA LYS A 74 -24.05 1.61 -5.84
C LYS A 74 -25.22 2.24 -6.60
#